data_AF-A0A2V2EDH3-F1
#
_entry.id   AF-A0A2V2EDH3-F1
#
_cell.length_a   1.000
_cell.length_b   1.000
_cell.length_c   1.000
_cell.angle_alpha   90.00
_cell.angle_beta   90.00
_cell.angle_gamma   90.00
#
_symmetry.space_group_name_H-M   'P 1'
#
loop_
_entity.id
_entity.type
_entity.pdbx_description
1 polymer ?
#
loop_
_entity_poly.entity_id
_entity_poly.type
_entity_poly.pdbx_seq_one_letter_code
_entity_poly.pdbx_strand_id
1 'polypeptide(L)'
;MLGFIIGIVFGTAEFYLLYKFVSSVTKKQKPNVLFGILFAFVPLIVLLTVAFFIKEQLLWTAIGLAGALIILSVIKFTLQTIKNKGNDAK
;
A
#
# COMPACT_ATOMS: atom_id res chain seq x y z
N MET A 1 -6.02 -4.40 19.76
CA MET A 1 -6.51 -3.73 18.52
C MET A 1 -5.55 -2.67 17.98
N LEU A 2 -4.54 -2.23 18.73
CA LEU A 2 -3.56 -1.24 18.26
C LEU A 2 -2.77 -1.72 17.02
N GLY A 3 -2.41 -3.01 16.97
CA GLY A 3 -1.73 -3.60 15.80
C GLY A 3 -2.52 -3.44 14.50
N PHE A 4 -3.85 -3.56 14.55
CA PHE A 4 -4.70 -3.35 13.37
C PHE A 4 -4.64 -1.91 12.85
N ILE A 5 -4.69 -0.92 13.76
CA ILE A 5 -4.59 0.50 13.41
C ILE A 5 -3.21 0.80 12.80
N ILE A 6 -2.14 0.29 13.42
CA ILE A 6 -0.77 0.40 12.91
C ILE A 6 -0.69 -0.22 11.51
N GLY A 7 -1.23 -1.43 11.33
CA GLY A 7 -1.30 -2.11 10.04
C GLY A 7 -1.99 -1.29 8.97
N ILE A 8 -3.12 -0.64 9.27
CA ILE A 8 -3.83 0.23 8.32
C ILE A 8 -3.00 1.46 7.95
N VAL A 9 -2.39 2.13 8.93
CA VAL A 9 -1.58 3.33 8.68
C VAL A 9 -0.39 3.00 7.78
N PHE A 10 0.35 1.93 8.11
CA PHE A 10 1.48 1.49 7.30
C PHE A 10 1.06 0.94 5.94
N GLY A 11 -0.02 0.14 5.87
CA GLY A 11 -0.56 -0.37 4.60
C GLY A 11 -1.03 0.74 3.66
N THR A 12 -1.57 1.84 4.20
CA THR A 12 -1.93 3.03 3.39
C THR A 12 -0.69 3.74 2.86
N ALA A 13 0.35 3.90 3.69
CA ALA A 13 1.61 4.49 3.27
C ALA A 13 2.31 3.64 2.20
N GLU A 14 2.29 2.32 2.35
CA GLU A 14 2.79 1.37 1.34
C GLU A 14 2.02 1.44 0.04
N PHE A 15 0.68 1.52 0.11
CA PHE A 15 -0.13 1.70 -1.08
C PHE A 15 0.25 2.97 -1.85
N TYR A 16 0.52 4.07 -1.15
CA TYR A 16 0.98 5.31 -1.76
C TYR A 16 2.35 5.16 -2.43
N LEU A 17 3.30 4.52 -1.76
CA LEU A 17 4.63 4.22 -2.32
C LEU A 17 4.53 3.35 -3.57
N LEU A 18 3.74 2.28 -3.51
CA LEU A 18 3.48 1.39 -4.63
C LEU A 18 2.83 2.13 -5.79
N TYR A 19 1.82 2.97 -5.50
CA TYR A 19 1.15 3.76 -6.52
C TYR A 19 2.12 4.70 -7.23
N LYS A 20 2.95 5.42 -6.46
CA LYS A 20 3.92 6.36 -7.01
C LYS A 20 4.97 5.64 -7.84
N PHE A 21 5.48 4.50 -7.36
CA PHE A 21 6.41 3.65 -8.10
C PHE A 21 5.82 3.17 -9.42
N VAL A 22 4.63 2.54 -9.40
CA VAL A 22 3.94 2.09 -10.60
C VAL A 22 3.67 3.25 -11.54
N SER A 23 3.20 4.40 -11.04
CA SER A 23 2.94 5.58 -11.87
C SER A 23 4.21 6.10 -12.55
N SER A 24 5.34 6.13 -11.85
CA SER A 24 6.63 6.51 -12.42
C SER A 24 7.10 5.53 -13.51
N VAL A 25 6.93 4.22 -13.29
CA VAL A 25 7.26 3.18 -14.28
C VAL A 25 6.37 3.28 -15.52
N THR A 26 5.05 3.41 -15.34
CA THR A 26 4.08 3.46 -16.45
C THR A 26 4.19 4.74 -17.28
N LYS A 27 4.57 5.89 -16.67
CA LYS A 27 4.69 7.18 -17.36
C LYS A 27 6.04 7.40 -18.08
N LYS A 28 6.87 6.35 -18.24
CA LYS A 28 8.23 6.43 -18.82
C LYS A 28 9.13 7.49 -18.14
N GLN A 29 8.85 7.84 -16.89
CA GLN A 29 9.76 8.66 -16.09
C GLN A 29 10.86 7.77 -15.50
N LYS A 30 12.02 8.34 -15.15
CA LYS A 30 13.11 7.58 -14.53
C LYS A 30 12.54 6.83 -13.32
N PRO A 31 12.52 5.48 -13.33
CA PRO A 31 11.91 4.71 -12.26
C PRO A 31 12.72 4.98 -11.01
N ASN A 32 12.07 5.52 -10.00
CA ASN A 32 12.74 5.84 -8.75
C ASN A 32 12.84 4.54 -7.95
N VAL A 33 13.93 3.79 -8.19
CA VAL A 33 14.21 2.47 -7.60
C VAL A 33 14.11 2.52 -6.07
N LEU A 34 14.40 3.68 -5.49
CA LEU A 34 14.22 3.96 -4.06
C LEU A 34 12.79 3.66 -3.57
N PHE A 35 11.75 4.02 -4.32
CA PHE A 35 10.36 3.73 -3.92
C PHE A 35 10.02 2.24 -3.98
N GLY A 36 10.59 1.50 -4.93
CA GLY A 36 10.43 0.05 -5.02
C GLY A 36 11.13 -0.67 -3.86
N ILE A 37 12.34 -0.23 -3.51
CA ILE A 37 13.09 -0.75 -2.35
C ILE A 37 12.34 -0.41 -1.05
N LEU A 38 11.93 0.84 -0.85
CA LEU A 38 11.16 1.22 0.34
C LEU A 38 9.87 0.41 0.46
N PHE A 39 9.14 0.22 -0.64
CA PHE A 39 7.93 -0.60 -0.63
C PHE A 39 8.20 -2.05 -0.18
N ALA A 40 9.32 -2.66 -0.56
CA ALA A 40 9.65 -4.03 -0.16
C ALA A 40 10.15 -4.13 1.29
N PHE A 41 10.91 -3.14 1.77
CA PHE A 41 11.56 -3.20 3.09
C PHE A 41 10.71 -2.63 4.24
N VAL A 42 9.85 -1.64 3.99
CA VAL A 42 8.97 -1.06 5.01
C VAL A 42 8.06 -2.10 5.68
N PRO A 43 7.33 -2.97 4.96
CA PRO A 43 6.46 -3.96 5.61
C PRO A 43 7.26 -4.95 6.44
N LEU A 44 8.45 -5.31 5.94
CA LEU A 44 9.34 -6.25 6.62
C LEU A 44 9.86 -5.67 7.94
N ILE A 45 10.29 -4.40 7.96
CA ILE A 45 10.74 -3.72 9.18
C ILE A 45 9.59 -3.55 10.17
N VAL A 46 8.39 -3.19 9.69
CA VAL A 46 7.21 -2.99 10.54
C VAL A 46 6.78 -4.32 11.17
N LEU A 47 6.66 -5.39 10.37
CA LEU A 47 6.33 -6.72 10.87
C LEU A 47 7.40 -7.25 11.82
N LEU A 48 8.68 -7.04 11.53
CA LEU A 48 9.77 -7.45 12.41
C LEU A 48 9.72 -6.70 13.75
N THR A 49 9.52 -5.38 13.72
CA THR A 49 9.40 -4.56 14.93
C THR A 49 8.21 -5.00 15.77
N VAL A 50 7.04 -5.23 15.15
CA VAL A 50 5.85 -5.73 15.87
C VAL A 50 6.06 -7.15 16.38
N ALA A 51 6.78 -8.01 15.65
CA ALA A 51 7.08 -9.38 16.08
C ALA A 51 7.99 -9.43 17.30
N PHE A 52 8.91 -8.47 17.46
CA PHE A 52 9.78 -8.40 18.64
C PHE A 52 9.10 -7.76 19.85
N PHE A 53 8.28 -6.72 19.65
CA PHE A 53 7.67 -5.96 20.74
C PHE A 53 6.29 -6.48 21.18
N ILE A 54 5.44 -6.92 20.25
CA ILE A 54 4.03 -7.26 20.53
C ILE A 54 3.56 -8.44 19.65
N LYS A 55 4.10 -9.63 19.92
CA LYS A 55 3.82 -10.88 19.16
C LYS A 55 2.32 -11.17 18.97
N GLU A 56 1.52 -10.96 20.01
CA GLU A 56 0.07 -11.22 19.98
C GLU A 56 -0.69 -10.31 19.00
N GLN A 57 -0.13 -9.15 18.68
CA GLN A 57 -0.75 -8.19 17.75
C GLN A 57 -0.16 -8.26 16.33
N LEU A 58 0.79 -9.17 16.08
CA LEU A 58 1.39 -9.38 14.76
C LEU A 58 0.33 -9.76 13.72
N LEU A 59 -0.53 -10.74 14.05
CA LEU A 59 -1.61 -11.19 13.16
C LEU A 59 -2.57 -10.05 12.81
N TRP A 60 -2.97 -9.27 13.82
CA TRP A 60 -3.85 -8.11 13.61
C TRP A 60 -3.20 -7.03 12.75
N THR A 61 -1.89 -6.83 12.88
CA THR A 61 -1.12 -5.88 12.06
C THR A 61 -1.04 -6.35 10.62
N ALA A 62 -0.74 -7.63 10.38
CA ALA A 62 -0.71 -8.22 9.05
C ALA A 62 -2.07 -8.16 8.37
N ILE A 63 -3.17 -8.46 9.09
CA ILE A 63 -4.54 -8.35 8.59
C ILE A 63 -4.87 -6.89 8.22
N GLY A 64 -4.52 -5.93 9.09
CA GLY A 64 -4.76 -4.51 8.82
C GLY A 64 -3.99 -4.01 7.60
N LEU A 65 -2.74 -4.43 7.45
CA LEU A 65 -1.87 -4.04 6.34
C LEU A 65 -2.34 -4.64 5.01
N ALA A 66 -2.61 -5.96 4.97
CA ALA A 66 -3.14 -6.62 3.78
C ALA A 66 -4.54 -6.10 3.41
N GLY A 67 -5.41 -5.91 4.41
CA GLY A 67 -6.75 -5.36 4.21
C GLY A 67 -6.72 -3.96 3.60
N ALA A 68 -5.89 -3.05 4.14
CA ALA A 68 -5.74 -1.70 3.61
C ALA A 68 -5.23 -1.71 2.17
N LEU A 69 -4.22 -2.53 1.85
CA LEU A 69 -3.69 -2.65 0.49
C LEU A 69 -4.73 -3.14 -0.52
N ILE A 70 -5.52 -4.16 -0.16
CA ILE A 70 -6.57 -4.71 -1.03
C ILE A 70 -7.66 -3.66 -1.24
N ILE A 71 -8.20 -3.08 -0.16
CA ILE A 71 -9.30 -2.11 -0.22
C ILE A 71 -8.88 -0.89 -1.06
N LEU A 72 -7.70 -0.32 -0.80
CA LEU A 72 -7.22 0.85 -1.55
C LEU A 72 -6.96 0.52 -3.03
N SER A 73 -6.46 -0.68 -3.32
CA SER A 73 -6.26 -1.14 -4.71
C SER A 73 -7.58 -1.22 -5.47
N VAL A 74 -8.61 -1.82 -4.86
CA VAL A 74 -9.95 -1.95 -5.46
C VAL A 74 -10.58 -0.57 -5.64
N ILE A 75 -10.57 0.29 -4.62
CA ILE A 75 -11.11 1.66 -4.71
C ILE A 75 -10.46 2.41 -5.86
N LYS A 76 -9.13 2.39 -5.93
CA LYS A 76 -8.38 3.10 -6.96
C LYS A 76 -8.69 2.55 -8.36
N PHE A 77 -8.76 1.23 -8.52
CA PHE A 77 -9.12 0.62 -9.80
C PHE A 77 -10.52 1.03 -10.25
N THR A 78 -11.50 1.01 -9.35
CA THR A 78 -12.87 1.45 -9.61
C THR A 78 -12.93 2.93 -9.99
N LEU A 79 -12.26 3.81 -9.23
CA LEU A 79 -12.18 5.24 -9.53
C LEU A 79 -11.52 5.52 -10.88
N GLN A 80 -10.45 4.79 -11.21
CA GLN A 80 -9.76 4.93 -12.50
C GLN A 80 -10.64 4.47 -13.67
N THR A 81 -11.39 3.39 -13.47
CA THR A 81 -12.33 2.84 -14.47
C THR A 81 -13.48 3.81 -14.74
N ILE A 82 -14.09 4.37 -13.69
CA ILE A 82 -15.16 5.37 -13.81
C ILE A 82 -14.66 6.63 -14.52
N LYS A 83 -13.47 7.12 -14.14
CA LYS A 83 -12.86 8.30 -14.76
C LYS A 83 -12.62 8.12 -16.25
N ASN A 84 -12.12 6.95 -16.66
CA ASN A 84 -11.87 6.68 -18.08
C ASN A 84 -13.18 6.59 -18.87
N LYS A 85 -14.20 5.88 -18.32
CA LYS A 85 -15.51 5.74 -18.96
C LYS A 85 -16.26 7.07 -19.13
N GLY A 86 -16.07 8.03 -18.21
CA GLY A 86 -16.63 9.37 -18.33
C GLY A 86 -15.94 10.26 -19.37
N ASN A 87 -14.72 9.91 -19.79
CA ASN A 87 -13.96 10.68 -20.79
C ASN A 87 -14.22 10.19 -22.24
N ASP A 88 -14.73 8.97 -22.41
CA ASP A 88 -15.17 8.43 -23.71
C ASP A 88 -16.60 8.86 -24.10
N ALA A 89 -17.34 9.46 -23.17
CA ALA A 89 -18.73 9.92 -23.37
C ALA A 89 -18.84 11.44 -23.62
N LYS A 90 -17.71 12.12 -23.84
CA LYS A 90 -17.61 13.57 -24.13
C LYS A 90 -16.92 13.79 -25.46
#